data_AF-A0A559IHT7-F1
#
_entry.id   AF-A0A559IHT7-F1
#
_cell.length_a   1.000
_cell.length_b   1.000
_cell.length_c   1.000
_cell.angle_alpha   90.00
_cell.angle_beta   90.00
_cell.angle_gamma   90.00
#
_symmetry.space_group_name_H-M   'P 1'
#
loop_
_entity.id
_entity.type
_entity.pdbx_description
1 polymer ?
#
loop_
_entity_poly.entity_id
_entity_poly.type
_entity_poly.pdbx_seq_one_letter_code
_entity_poly.pdbx_strand_id
1 'polypeptide(L)' 'MRVPGQLYSNLFLTTSSVPELLVEDSIWNEVYHWLPKHYSIPDLDVIAPVLEQYKKQTGEG' A
#
# COMPACT_ATOMS: atom_id res chain seq x y z
N MET A 1 -11.98 -6.25 14.57
CA MET A 1 -12.86 -7.02 13.65
C MET A 1 -12.09 -7.21 12.35
N ARG A 2 -12.22 -8.37 11.71
CA ARG A 2 -11.59 -8.59 10.41
C ARG A 2 -12.44 -7.97 9.30
N VAL A 3 -11.80 -7.20 8.44
CA VAL A 3 -12.43 -6.52 7.30
C VAL A 3 -11.64 -6.81 6.01
N PRO A 4 -12.26 -6.69 4.83
CA PRO A 4 -11.53 -6.81 3.57
C PRO A 4 -10.37 -5.81 3.49
N GLY A 5 -9.16 -6.29 3.17
CA GLY A 5 -7.97 -5.45 3.02
C GLY A 5 -8.12 -4.40 1.92
N GLN A 6 -9.02 -4.63 0.96
CA GLN A 6 -9.32 -3.68 -0.12
C GLN A 6 -9.79 -2.31 0.39
N LEU A 7 -10.36 -2.23 1.60
CA LEU A 7 -10.77 -0.96 2.22
C LEU A 7 -9.60 0.00 2.45
N TYR A 8 -8.36 -0.51 2.54
CA TYR A 8 -7.14 0.28 2.76
C TYR A 8 -6.25 0.35 1.50
N SER A 9 -6.79 0.02 0.32
CA SER A 9 -5.99 0.02 -0.92
C SER A 9 -5.51 1.41 -1.34
N ASN A 10 -6.13 2.48 -0.85
CA ASN A 10 -5.67 3.86 -1.05
C ASN A 10 -4.38 4.21 -0.29
N LEU A 11 -3.82 3.28 0.49
CA LEU A 11 -2.51 3.40 1.12
C LEU A 11 -1.38 2.85 0.24
N PHE A 12 -1.71 2.22 -0.89
CA PHE A 12 -0.75 1.54 -1.75
C PHE A 12 -0.90 2.02 -3.20
N LEU A 13 0.23 2.05 -3.92
CA LEU A 13 0.23 2.31 -5.36
C LEU A 13 -0.56 1.26 -6.15
N THR A 14 -0.54 0.02 -5.67
CA THR A 14 -1.20 -1.11 -6.29
C THR A 14 -2.19 -1.71 -5.32
N THR A 15 -3.40 -1.96 -5.81
CA THR A 15 -4.41 -2.72 -5.08
C THR A 15 -3.98 -4.17 -4.94
N SER A 16 -4.18 -4.76 -3.77
CA SER A 16 -3.99 -6.21 -3.60
C SER A 16 -4.89 -6.97 -4.56
N SER A 17 -4.32 -7.94 -5.28
CA SER A 17 -5.04 -8.84 -6.17
C SER A 17 -5.72 -10.00 -5.43
N VAL A 18 -5.64 -10.05 -4.10
CA VAL A 18 -6.15 -11.14 -3.26
C VAL A 18 -7.47 -10.71 -2.61
N PRO A 19 -8.65 -11.09 -3.18
CA PRO A 19 -9.94 -10.60 -2.71
C PRO A 19 -10.32 -11.13 -1.32
N GLU A 20 -9.74 -12.26 -0.93
CA GLU A 20 -9.98 -12.94 0.35
C GLU A 20 -9.07 -12.44 1.48
N LEU A 21 -8.18 -11.48 1.20
CA LEU A 21 -7.30 -10.91 2.22
C LEU A 21 -8.13 -10.15 3.26
N LEU A 22 -8.15 -10.67 4.48
CA LEU A 22 -8.75 -10.03 5.64
C LEU A 22 -7.69 -9.43 6.53
N VAL A 23 -7.95 -8.24 7.05
CA VAL A 23 -7.05 -7.52 7.95
C VAL A 23 -7.77 -7.07 9.22
N GLU A 24 -7.02 -6.89 10.31
CA GLU A 24 -7.57 -6.38 11.56
C GLU A 24 -7.79 -4.86 11.48
N ASP A 25 -9.05 -4.44 11.51
CA ASP A 25 -9.43 -3.03 11.39
C ASP A 25 -8.76 -2.12 12.44
N SER A 26 -8.60 -2.60 13.68
CA SER A 26 -7.98 -1.85 14.77
C SER A 26 -6.56 -1.39 14.44
N ILE A 27 -5.77 -2.21 13.75
CA ILE A 27 -4.40 -1.89 13.36
C ILE A 27 -4.41 -0.91 12.19
N TRP A 28 -5.20 -1.20 11.14
CA TRP A 28 -5.17 -0.40 9.92
C TRP A 28 -5.82 0.97 10.07
N ASN A 29 -6.85 1.09 10.90
CA ASN A 29 -7.43 2.39 11.25
C ASN A 29 -6.45 3.25 12.05
N GLU A 30 -5.64 2.67 12.93
CA GLU A 30 -4.58 3.40 13.63
C GLU A 30 -3.55 3.92 12.64
N VAL A 31 -3.06 3.07 11.72
CA VAL A 31 -2.14 3.50 10.65
C VAL A 31 -2.74 4.65 9.84
N TYR A 32 -4.01 4.53 9.42
CA TYR A 32 -4.71 5.56 8.66
C TYR A 32 -4.82 6.88 9.44
N HIS A 33 -5.11 6.82 10.74
CA HIS A 33 -5.27 7.99 11.60
C HIS A 33 -3.97 8.80 11.75
N TRP A 34 -2.82 8.13 11.72
CA TRP A 34 -1.51 8.76 11.81
C TRP A 34 -1.02 9.36 10.49
N LEU A 35 -1.74 9.17 9.39
CA LEU A 35 -1.35 9.77 8.11
C LEU A 35 -1.48 11.29 8.15
N PRO A 36 -0.53 12.02 7.51
CA PRO A 36 -0.68 13.44 7.30
C PRO A 36 -2.00 13.77 6.59
N LYS A 37 -2.63 14.91 6.93
CA LYS A 37 -3.89 15.38 6.31
C LYS A 37 -3.86 15.46 4.78
N HIS A 38 -2.67 15.59 4.21
CA HIS A 38 -2.43 15.68 2.77
C HIS A 38 -1.53 14.53 2.29
N TYR A 39 -1.61 13.37 2.95
CA TYR A 39 -0.95 12.17 2.47
C TYR A 39 -1.43 11.85 1.07
N SER A 40 -0.50 11.85 0.14
CA SER A 40 -0.71 11.42 -1.24
C SER A 40 0.34 10.37 -1.56
N ILE A 41 -0.09 9.30 -2.20
CA ILE A 41 0.86 8.35 -2.76
C ILE A 41 1.60 9.07 -3.91
N PRO A 42 2.95 9.04 -3.94
CA PRO A 42 3.68 9.73 -5.00
C PRO A 42 3.35 9.13 -6.36
N ASP A 43 3.33 9.98 -7.39
CA ASP A 43 2.96 9.54 -8.74
C ASP A 43 3.85 8.39 -9.23
N LEU A 44 3.30 7.54 -10.10
CA LEU A 44 4.04 6.38 -10.63
C LEU A 44 5.34 6.82 -11.31
N ASP A 45 5.36 8.00 -11.93
CA ASP A 45 6.56 8.56 -12.55
C ASP A 45 7.66 8.91 -11.53
N VAL A 46 7.27 9.27 -10.30
CA VAL A 46 8.20 9.56 -9.20
C VAL A 46 8.71 8.26 -8.59
N ILE A 47 7.84 7.24 -8.48
CA ILE A 47 8.17 5.98 -7.80
C ILE A 47 8.82 4.96 -8.75
N ALA A 48 8.57 5.01 -10.05
CA ALA A 48 9.08 4.05 -11.03
C ALA A 48 10.62 3.90 -10.98
N PRO A 49 11.43 4.98 -10.92
CA PRO A 49 12.88 4.84 -10.78
C PRO A 49 13.29 4.12 -9.48
N VAL A 50 12.53 4.31 -8.40
CA VAL A 50 12.78 3.68 -7.09
C VAL A 50 12.41 2.20 -7.12
N LEU A 51 11.28 1.84 -7.76
CA LEU A 51 10.85 0.45 -7.90
C LEU A 51 11.81 -0.35 -8.80
N GLU A 52 12.29 0.25 -9.88
CA GLU A 52 13.29 -0.38 -10.75
C GLU A 52 14.63 -0.61 -10.03
N GLN A 53 15.00 0.27 -9.10
CA GLN A 53 16.14 0.03 -8.22
C GLN A 53 15.89 -1.12 -7.24
N TYR A 54 14.69 -1.21 -6.66
CA TYR A 54 14.31 -2.31 -5.76
C TYR A 54 14.30 -3.67 -6.47
N LYS A 55 13.68 -3.78 -7.65
CA LYS A 55 13.66 -5.03 -8.43
C LYS A 55 15.07 -5.52 -8.79
N LYS A 56 15.96 -4.58 -9.16
CA LYS A 56 17.37 -4.89 -9.42
C LYS A 56 18.11 -5.42 -8.19
N GLN A 57 17.69 -5.04 -6.98
CA GLN A 57 18.28 -5.50 -5.73
C GLN A 57 17.69 -6.82 -5.24
N THR A 58 16.43 -7.12 -5.55
CA THR A 58 15.76 -8.36 -5.13
C THR A 58 15.93 -9.51 -6.12
N GLY A 59 16.47 -9.28 -7.31
CA GLY A 59 16.74 -10.33 -8.30
C GLY A 59 15.48 -10.88 -8.99
N GLU A 60 14.36 -10.18 -8.89
CA GLU A 60 13.14 -10.50 -9.61
C GLU A 60 13.17 -9.79 -10.97
N GLY A 61 13.55 -10.56 -12.01
CA GLY A 61 13.57 -10.14 -13.41
C GLY A 61 12.88 -11.17 -14.29
#